data_AF-A0A3L6N812-F1
#
_entry.id   AF-A0A3L6N812-F1
#
_cell.length_a   1.000
_cell.length_b   1.000
_cell.length_c   1.000
_cell.angle_alpha   90.00
_cell.angle_beta   90.00
_cell.angle_gamma   90.00
#
_symmetry.space_group_name_H-M   'P 1'
#
loop_
_entity.id
_entity.type
_entity.pdbx_description
1 polymer ?
#
loop_
_entity_poly.entity_id
_entity_poly.type
_entity_poly.pdbx_seq_one_letter_code
_entity_poly.pdbx_strand_id
1 'polypeptide(L)'
;MTPRFSCLACKDKKQSCDRALPKCSRCSRQGYNCSYPDKRKTATGKRKQVRDLEAKLTLLEARVDRSHSQAGHASGQNTSPHAGDESLPPLPETCLAAGGRSPGHLGSLQDDSTRGDALTSNEAAATDGIAGDPPVTSEMMKLYFEKMNHATPMIHRSRYETCVESSSATQPPMCLQCIVCATGASHGSTCQPLAMPLYRQARAYAEADEMDDEGQRSFDLAHVQAWLLIANFEARKGLFSRAAVSLARSIRMAQMLNLHRGRRNDETETLPPRGFGSSRDWIVLEECRRTWWCLYVSDRLLFATSGLPSIIDSTQVHASLPASDQAFQSGCPEETSTLQRVLHGPDRACSLLALRVLAASLFHRTVYLSGSRKTEDGDNANDEAYWGIHKTIENELISLQSAIPESFRLPHGLKCQQSVFIHVLIQMTILSLYKPTMQSAQGGNRRNSSYIANPSCKHVGNAVLHIVNIFKSMEDINTALQNPIQSYAVHTVALVLLSNSDIGQEEASKVASAKFLQRSLRQAGKTSPIALSLSEQLEMKLADRDGLS
;
A
#
# COMPACT_ATOMS: atom_id res chain seq x y z
N MET A 1 -41.74 26.60 33.49
CA MET A 1 -41.87 25.47 32.54
C MET A 1 -40.86 24.40 32.92
N THR A 2 -41.27 23.18 33.23
CA THR A 2 -40.35 22.08 33.52
C THR A 2 -39.91 21.42 32.21
N PRO A 3 -38.60 21.20 31.96
CA PRO A 3 -38.14 20.61 30.70
C PRO A 3 -38.65 19.18 30.58
N ARG A 4 -39.26 18.86 29.43
CA ARG A 4 -39.91 17.57 29.16
C ARG A 4 -38.92 16.41 28.94
N PHE A 5 -37.65 16.72 28.70
CA PHE A 5 -36.59 15.75 28.41
C PHE A 5 -35.44 15.86 29.42
N SER A 6 -34.72 14.76 29.65
CA SER A 6 -33.44 14.80 30.36
C SER A 6 -32.41 15.62 29.58
N CYS A 7 -31.51 16.33 30.27
CA CYS A 7 -30.45 17.09 29.60
C CYS A 7 -29.48 16.18 28.84
N LEU A 8 -28.79 16.75 27.84
CA LEU A 8 -27.88 16.01 26.95
C LEU A 8 -26.74 15.34 27.75
N ALA A 9 -26.13 16.04 28.71
CA ALA A 9 -25.03 15.51 29.51
C ALA A 9 -25.44 14.28 30.35
N CYS A 10 -26.61 14.31 31.00
CA CYS A 10 -27.11 13.14 31.74
C CYS A 10 -27.52 12.00 30.80
N LYS A 11 -28.03 12.33 29.61
CA LYS A 11 -28.42 11.34 28.60
C LYS A 11 -27.20 10.60 28.02
N ASP A 12 -26.14 11.31 27.69
CA ASP A 12 -24.90 10.73 27.13
C ASP A 12 -24.20 9.84 28.16
N LYS A 13 -24.20 10.25 29.43
CA LYS A 13 -23.64 9.45 30.53
C LYS A 13 -24.59 8.35 31.04
N LYS A 14 -25.79 8.21 30.47
CA LYS A 14 -26.84 7.25 30.88
C LYS A 14 -27.19 7.33 32.37
N GLN A 15 -27.28 8.55 32.91
CA GLN A 15 -27.57 8.83 34.31
C GLN A 15 -28.92 9.55 34.48
N SER A 16 -29.53 9.45 35.66
CA SER A 16 -30.80 10.14 35.98
C SER A 16 -30.65 11.68 35.95
N CYS A 17 -31.70 12.38 35.51
CA CYS A 17 -31.73 13.84 35.43
C CYS A 17 -32.96 14.37 36.17
N ASP A 18 -32.74 15.27 37.12
CA ASP A 18 -33.77 15.91 37.97
C ASP A 18 -34.48 17.09 37.27
N ARG A 19 -34.01 17.49 36.09
CA ARG A 19 -34.68 18.46 35.21
C ARG A 19 -34.85 19.88 35.80
N ALA A 20 -34.11 20.23 36.84
CA ALA A 20 -34.07 21.60 37.36
C ALA A 20 -33.51 22.59 36.33
N LEU A 21 -34.02 23.82 36.35
CA LEU A 21 -33.56 24.93 35.51
C LEU A 21 -32.82 25.97 36.38
N PRO A 22 -31.75 26.61 35.87
CA PRO A 22 -31.20 26.51 34.51
C PRO A 22 -30.31 25.28 34.27
N LYS A 23 -29.78 24.65 35.33
CA LYS A 23 -28.99 23.41 35.27
C LYS A 23 -29.58 22.37 36.20
N CYS A 24 -29.54 21.10 35.80
CA CYS A 24 -29.92 20.00 36.68
C CYS A 24 -28.94 19.90 37.87
N SER A 25 -29.39 19.43 39.04
CA SER A 25 -28.57 19.40 40.27
C SER A 25 -27.27 18.62 40.08
N ARG A 26 -27.30 17.53 39.29
CA ARG A 26 -26.11 16.72 39.00
C ARG A 26 -25.11 17.46 38.11
N CYS A 27 -25.55 18.10 37.03
CA CYS A 27 -24.67 18.88 36.17
C CYS A 27 -24.12 20.11 36.89
N SER A 28 -24.91 20.70 37.82
CA SER A 28 -24.44 21.81 38.65
C SER A 28 -23.32 21.38 39.61
N ARG A 29 -23.46 20.22 40.27
CA ARG A 29 -22.44 19.71 41.20
C ARG A 29 -21.16 19.26 40.49
N GLN A 30 -21.28 18.71 39.28
CA GLN A 30 -20.14 18.15 38.53
C GLN A 30 -19.52 19.13 37.52
N GLY A 31 -20.02 20.36 37.42
CA GLY A 31 -19.51 21.35 36.48
C GLY A 31 -19.79 21.04 35.00
N TYR A 32 -20.72 20.13 34.69
CA TYR A 32 -21.03 19.77 33.30
C TYR A 32 -21.86 20.84 32.59
N ASN A 33 -21.66 20.96 31.27
CA ASN A 33 -22.49 21.80 30.43
C ASN A 33 -23.89 21.19 30.29
N CYS A 34 -24.89 21.80 30.93
CA CYS A 34 -26.25 21.28 31.00
C CYS A 34 -27.14 21.99 29.96
N SER A 35 -27.47 21.28 28.88
CA SER A 35 -28.39 21.76 27.85
C SER A 35 -29.57 20.79 27.68
N TYR A 36 -30.78 21.33 27.58
CA TYR A 36 -32.02 20.56 27.37
C TYR A 36 -32.43 20.64 25.89
N PRO A 37 -32.72 19.51 25.22
CA PRO A 37 -33.13 19.53 23.82
C PRO A 37 -34.60 19.96 23.65
N ASP A 38 -34.90 20.81 22.66
CA ASP A 38 -36.26 21.29 22.38
C ASP A 38 -37.14 20.26 21.64
N LYS A 39 -36.53 19.29 20.93
CA LYS A 39 -37.24 18.23 20.17
C LYS A 39 -36.51 16.89 20.27
N ARG A 40 -37.27 15.78 20.16
CA ARG A 40 -36.72 14.41 20.13
C ARG A 40 -36.00 14.18 18.79
N LYS A 41 -34.66 14.22 18.77
CA LYS A 41 -33.89 13.69 17.61
C LYS A 41 -34.18 12.20 17.47
N THR A 42 -34.90 11.80 16.42
CA THR A 42 -35.10 10.40 16.05
C THR A 42 -33.86 9.88 15.34
N ALA A 43 -33.31 8.76 15.80
CA ALA A 43 -32.24 8.03 15.11
C ALA A 43 -32.81 7.26 13.89
N THR A 44 -33.35 7.99 12.92
CA THR A 44 -34.09 7.45 11.77
C THR A 44 -33.17 6.92 10.65
N GLY A 45 -31.89 7.29 10.62
CA GLY A 45 -30.95 6.83 9.59
C GLY A 45 -30.58 5.34 9.66
N LYS A 46 -30.48 4.77 10.87
CA LYS A 46 -30.07 3.36 11.05
C LYS A 46 -31.17 2.35 10.71
N ARG A 47 -32.46 2.72 10.79
CA ARG A 47 -33.58 1.79 10.54
C ARG A 47 -33.90 1.59 9.05
N LYS A 48 -33.62 2.58 8.19
CA LYS A 48 -33.82 2.44 6.74
C LYS A 48 -32.80 1.48 6.12
N GLN A 49 -31.53 1.58 6.55
CA GLN A 49 -30.47 0.63 6.18
C GLN A 49 -30.77 -0.80 6.63
N VAL A 50 -31.29 -1.00 7.85
CA VAL A 50 -31.65 -2.35 8.33
C VAL A 50 -32.78 -2.94 7.48
N ARG A 51 -33.83 -2.18 7.16
CA ARG A 51 -34.91 -2.67 6.27
C ARG A 51 -34.43 -2.97 4.86
N ASP A 52 -33.56 -2.13 4.29
CA ASP A 52 -33.00 -2.37 2.95
C ASP A 52 -32.07 -3.59 2.94
N LEU A 53 -31.37 -3.85 4.05
CA LEU A 53 -30.55 -5.06 4.22
C LEU A 53 -31.40 -6.31 4.41
N GLU A 54 -32.48 -6.25 5.20
CA GLU A 54 -33.44 -7.36 5.38
C GLU A 54 -34.14 -7.72 4.06
N ALA A 55 -34.53 -6.71 3.27
CA ALA A 55 -35.10 -6.91 1.93
C ALA A 55 -34.09 -7.55 0.96
N LYS A 56 -32.83 -7.12 1.00
CA LYS A 56 -31.74 -7.73 0.20
C LYS A 56 -31.42 -9.15 0.64
N LEU A 57 -31.49 -9.45 1.94
CA LEU A 57 -31.29 -10.78 2.49
C LEU A 57 -32.37 -11.75 1.95
N THR A 58 -33.64 -11.34 2.04
CA THR A 58 -34.78 -12.11 1.54
C THR A 58 -34.67 -12.39 0.03
N LEU A 59 -34.19 -11.41 -0.74
CA LEU A 59 -34.01 -11.52 -2.20
C LEU A 59 -32.85 -12.46 -2.55
N LEU A 60 -31.77 -12.45 -1.75
CA LEU A 60 -30.62 -13.35 -1.89
C LEU A 60 -30.97 -14.78 -1.48
N GLU A 61 -31.69 -14.97 -0.37
CA GLU A 61 -32.20 -16.28 0.07
C GLU A 61 -33.07 -16.92 -1.02
N ALA A 62 -34.03 -16.17 -1.57
CA ALA A 62 -34.83 -16.65 -2.68
C ALA A 62 -34.01 -16.95 -3.96
N ARG A 63 -32.85 -16.30 -4.16
CA ARG A 63 -31.94 -16.57 -5.30
C ARG A 63 -31.10 -17.84 -5.07
N VAL A 64 -30.72 -18.11 -3.83
CA VAL A 64 -30.00 -19.32 -3.42
C VAL A 64 -30.93 -20.53 -3.50
N ASP A 65 -32.17 -20.41 -3.04
CA ASP A 65 -33.17 -21.49 -3.14
C ASP A 65 -33.49 -21.85 -4.60
N ARG A 66 -33.58 -20.84 -5.48
CA ARG A 66 -33.72 -21.06 -6.93
C ARG A 66 -32.49 -21.71 -7.57
N SER A 67 -31.30 -21.45 -7.03
CA SER A 67 -30.03 -22.01 -7.55
C SER A 67 -29.82 -23.46 -7.10
N HIS A 68 -30.32 -23.86 -5.93
CA HIS A 68 -30.34 -25.27 -5.50
C HIS A 68 -31.44 -26.09 -6.18
N SER A 69 -32.52 -25.44 -6.64
CA SER A 69 -33.60 -26.11 -7.38
C SER A 69 -33.29 -26.37 -8.86
N GLN A 70 -32.23 -25.78 -9.43
CA GLN A 70 -31.89 -25.88 -10.87
C GLN A 70 -30.73 -26.84 -11.22
N ALA A 71 -30.23 -27.63 -10.26
CA ALA A 71 -29.25 -28.70 -10.53
C ALA A 71 -29.88 -30.00 -11.09
N GLY A 72 -31.19 -30.01 -11.38
CA GLY A 72 -31.89 -31.16 -11.94
C GLY A 72 -32.92 -30.76 -12.98
N HIS A 73 -32.48 -30.53 -14.22
CA HIS A 73 -33.13 -30.88 -15.50
C HIS A 73 -32.67 -29.97 -16.63
N ALA A 74 -31.98 -30.57 -17.61
CA ALA A 74 -31.73 -29.98 -18.92
C ALA A 74 -32.88 -30.30 -19.88
N SER A 75 -33.34 -29.31 -20.67
CA SER A 75 -33.59 -29.39 -22.13
C SER A 75 -34.41 -28.18 -22.63
N GLY A 76 -33.95 -27.55 -23.72
CA GLY A 76 -34.83 -27.14 -24.83
C GLY A 76 -35.30 -25.68 -24.99
N GLN A 77 -34.66 -25.00 -25.96
CA GLN A 77 -35.24 -24.10 -26.99
C GLN A 77 -35.35 -22.57 -26.79
N ASN A 78 -35.04 -21.91 -27.93
CA ASN A 78 -34.89 -20.50 -28.25
C ASN A 78 -36.13 -19.61 -28.03
N THR A 79 -35.91 -18.31 -27.76
CA THR A 79 -36.40 -17.15 -28.53
C THR A 79 -35.96 -15.83 -27.86
N SER A 80 -35.54 -14.84 -28.67
CA SER A 80 -35.42 -13.42 -28.31
C SER A 80 -36.74 -12.68 -28.64
N PRO A 81 -37.05 -11.50 -28.05
CA PRO A 81 -36.55 -10.23 -28.61
C PRO A 81 -36.34 -9.05 -27.61
N HIS A 82 -35.35 -8.21 -27.97
CA HIS A 82 -35.26 -6.73 -28.03
C HIS A 82 -35.74 -5.75 -26.91
N ALA A 83 -34.84 -4.77 -26.68
CA ALA A 83 -35.02 -3.33 -26.39
C ALA A 83 -34.85 -2.78 -24.96
N GLY A 84 -33.91 -1.82 -24.81
CA GLY A 84 -34.14 -0.60 -24.01
C GLY A 84 -33.20 -0.29 -22.84
N ASP A 85 -32.19 0.53 -23.15
CA ASP A 85 -31.78 1.75 -22.41
C ASP A 85 -30.59 1.78 -21.41
N GLU A 86 -29.90 2.92 -21.50
CA GLU A 86 -28.68 3.43 -20.89
C GLU A 86 -28.49 3.21 -19.37
N SER A 87 -27.24 2.95 -18.94
CA SER A 87 -26.54 3.67 -17.85
C SER A 87 -25.11 3.16 -17.59
N LEU A 88 -24.18 4.11 -17.61
CA LEU A 88 -22.76 4.18 -17.19
C LEU A 88 -22.17 3.11 -16.24
N PRO A 89 -20.92 2.65 -16.45
CA PRO A 89 -20.19 1.85 -15.46
C PRO A 89 -19.51 2.71 -14.36
N PRO A 90 -19.41 2.20 -13.11
CA PRO A 90 -18.68 2.84 -12.03
C PRO A 90 -17.14 2.73 -12.22
N LEU A 91 -16.42 3.67 -11.60
CA LEU A 91 -14.96 3.66 -11.41
C LEU A 91 -14.45 2.31 -10.87
N PRO A 92 -13.19 1.92 -11.17
CA PRO A 92 -12.68 0.57 -10.98
C PRO A 92 -12.85 0.13 -9.52
N GLU A 93 -13.49 -1.02 -9.34
CA GLU A 93 -13.40 -1.78 -8.11
C GLU A 93 -11.92 -1.94 -7.75
N THR A 94 -11.62 -1.63 -6.49
CA THR A 94 -10.38 -1.97 -5.82
C THR A 94 -10.10 -3.44 -6.07
N CYS A 95 -9.26 -3.74 -7.07
CA CYS A 95 -8.68 -5.06 -7.19
C CYS A 95 -7.96 -5.31 -5.86
N LEU A 96 -8.13 -6.51 -5.29
CA LEU A 96 -7.58 -7.00 -4.01
C LEU A 96 -8.57 -7.15 -2.84
N ALA A 97 -9.84 -7.40 -3.11
CA ALA A 97 -10.72 -8.09 -2.17
C ALA A 97 -11.45 -9.26 -2.85
N ALA A 98 -10.90 -10.47 -2.79
CA ALA A 98 -11.68 -11.72 -2.85
C ALA A 98 -10.82 -12.91 -2.40
N GLY A 99 -11.15 -13.43 -1.23
CA GLY A 99 -10.63 -14.67 -0.67
C GLY A 99 -11.31 -15.01 0.66
N GLY A 100 -12.58 -14.62 0.82
CA GLY A 100 -13.36 -14.97 2.00
C GLY A 100 -13.83 -16.41 1.89
N ARG A 101 -13.17 -17.33 2.61
CA ARG A 101 -13.79 -18.57 3.03
C ARG A 101 -14.72 -18.24 4.19
N SER A 102 -16.01 -18.58 4.08
CA SER A 102 -16.97 -18.40 5.16
C SER A 102 -16.63 -19.29 6.37
N PRO A 103 -16.93 -18.83 7.61
CA PRO A 103 -16.79 -19.61 8.83
C PRO A 103 -17.94 -20.63 8.92
N GLY A 104 -17.59 -21.91 9.03
CA GLY A 104 -18.52 -22.98 9.38
C GLY A 104 -18.94 -22.87 10.84
N HIS A 105 -20.24 -23.08 11.05
CA HIS A 105 -21.02 -22.94 12.28
C HIS A 105 -20.49 -23.80 13.45
N LEU A 106 -20.50 -23.20 14.65
CA LEU A 106 -20.27 -23.84 15.94
C LEU A 106 -21.43 -24.80 16.26
N GLY A 107 -21.13 -26.07 16.52
CA GLY A 107 -22.10 -27.05 17.00
C GLY A 107 -21.45 -28.31 17.59
N SER A 108 -21.30 -28.32 18.92
CA SER A 108 -21.19 -29.46 19.85
C SER A 108 -20.09 -30.52 19.66
N LEU A 109 -19.05 -30.40 20.52
CA LEU A 109 -18.38 -31.43 21.33
C LEU A 109 -18.52 -32.91 20.94
N GLN A 110 -17.39 -33.54 20.60
CA GLN A 110 -16.83 -34.68 21.35
C GLN A 110 -15.35 -34.92 20.97
N ASP A 111 -14.57 -35.29 21.98
CA ASP A 111 -13.16 -35.68 21.94
C ASP A 111 -12.84 -36.67 20.82
N ASP A 112 -11.76 -36.42 20.07
CA ASP A 112 -10.77 -37.48 19.85
C ASP A 112 -9.38 -36.87 19.59
N SER A 113 -8.46 -37.24 20.47
CA SER A 113 -7.06 -36.83 20.44
C SER A 113 -6.27 -37.84 19.61
N THR A 114 -5.12 -37.42 19.07
CA THR A 114 -4.09 -38.24 18.39
C THR A 114 -4.28 -38.61 16.91
N ARG A 115 -4.12 -37.66 15.97
CA ARG A 115 -3.64 -37.97 14.59
C ARG A 115 -3.24 -36.77 13.69
N GLY A 116 -2.46 -35.81 14.20
CA GLY A 116 -2.09 -34.59 13.45
C GLY A 116 -0.61 -34.39 13.09
N ASP A 117 0.34 -35.01 13.78
CA ASP A 117 1.74 -34.51 13.80
C ASP A 117 2.73 -35.19 12.82
N ALA A 118 2.27 -35.96 11.84
CA ALA A 118 3.17 -36.78 11.01
C ALA A 118 3.44 -36.27 9.57
N LEU A 119 2.86 -35.14 9.14
CA LEU A 119 2.93 -34.71 7.72
C LEU A 119 3.68 -33.39 7.46
N THR A 120 4.07 -32.64 8.49
CA THR A 120 4.82 -31.37 8.34
C THR A 120 6.32 -31.50 8.61
N SER A 121 6.73 -32.56 9.30
CA SER A 121 8.12 -32.82 9.69
C SER A 121 8.99 -33.41 8.56
N ASN A 122 8.39 -34.06 7.56
CA ASN A 122 9.14 -34.72 6.48
C ASN A 122 9.54 -33.80 5.31
N GLU A 123 8.87 -32.66 5.08
CA GLU A 123 9.28 -31.72 4.02
C GLU A 123 10.40 -30.75 4.48
N ALA A 124 10.45 -30.41 5.77
CA ALA A 124 11.53 -29.58 6.33
C ALA A 124 12.89 -30.30 6.26
N ALA A 125 12.91 -31.61 6.54
CA ALA A 125 14.12 -32.43 6.53
C ALA A 125 14.70 -32.68 5.11
N ALA A 126 13.87 -32.59 4.06
CA ALA A 126 14.33 -32.75 2.67
C ALA A 126 14.99 -31.48 2.11
N THR A 127 14.79 -30.33 2.74
CA THR A 127 15.31 -29.02 2.29
C THR A 127 16.53 -28.52 3.07
N ASP A 128 16.90 -29.14 4.18
CA ASP A 128 18.16 -28.83 4.90
C ASP A 128 19.40 -28.99 4.01
N GLY A 129 19.31 -29.79 2.94
CA GLY A 129 20.36 -29.96 1.94
C GLY A 129 20.53 -28.79 0.94
N ILE A 130 19.58 -27.85 0.83
CA ILE A 130 19.66 -26.73 -0.13
C ILE A 130 20.37 -25.51 0.48
N ALA A 131 20.25 -25.33 1.79
CA ALA A 131 20.99 -24.30 2.52
C ALA A 131 22.47 -24.66 2.76
N GLY A 132 22.87 -25.89 2.44
CA GLY A 132 24.20 -26.43 2.71
C GLY A 132 25.22 -26.31 1.59
N ASP A 133 24.86 -25.82 0.39
CA ASP A 133 25.81 -25.67 -0.73
C ASP A 133 26.28 -24.20 -0.86
N PRO A 134 27.45 -23.83 -0.30
CA PRO A 134 27.92 -22.44 -0.21
C PRO A 134 28.08 -21.66 -1.54
N PRO A 135 28.36 -22.26 -2.72
CA PRO A 135 28.44 -21.49 -3.96
C PRO A 135 27.06 -21.03 -4.47
N VAL A 136 25.98 -21.77 -4.17
CA VAL A 136 24.63 -21.44 -4.64
C VAL A 136 24.06 -20.26 -3.84
N THR A 137 24.38 -20.14 -2.55
CA THR A 137 23.98 -19.00 -1.70
C THR A 137 24.66 -17.69 -2.09
N SER A 138 25.93 -17.74 -2.49
CA SER A 138 26.70 -16.55 -2.91
C SER A 138 26.15 -15.88 -4.19
N GLU A 139 25.83 -16.67 -5.22
CA GLU A 139 25.26 -16.12 -6.46
C GLU A 139 23.86 -15.52 -6.24
N MET A 140 23.00 -16.17 -5.46
CA MET A 140 21.68 -15.62 -5.12
C MET A 140 21.80 -14.32 -4.34
N MET A 141 22.71 -14.24 -3.37
CA MET A 141 22.98 -13.01 -2.61
C MET A 141 23.45 -11.88 -3.53
N LYS A 142 24.38 -12.16 -4.44
CA LYS A 142 24.84 -11.19 -5.44
C LYS A 142 23.69 -10.66 -6.29
N LEU A 143 22.84 -11.54 -6.80
CA LEU A 143 21.64 -11.16 -7.58
C LEU A 143 20.68 -10.29 -6.78
N TYR A 144 20.48 -10.56 -5.48
CA TYR A 144 19.68 -9.69 -4.61
C TYR A 144 20.23 -8.27 -4.57
N PHE A 145 21.53 -8.10 -4.29
CA PHE A 145 22.12 -6.77 -4.17
C PHE A 145 22.17 -6.01 -5.49
N GLU A 146 22.38 -6.70 -6.61
CA GLU A 146 22.45 -6.08 -7.94
C GLU A 146 21.06 -5.72 -8.49
N LYS A 147 20.05 -6.56 -8.27
CA LYS A 147 18.74 -6.41 -8.91
C LYS A 147 17.66 -5.88 -8.00
N MET A 148 17.71 -6.12 -6.69
CA MET A 148 16.55 -5.91 -5.81
C MET A 148 16.80 -4.97 -4.63
N ASN A 149 18.02 -4.88 -4.12
CA ASN A 149 18.32 -4.05 -2.96
C ASN A 149 17.92 -2.58 -3.19
N HIS A 150 18.05 -2.06 -4.41
CA HIS A 150 17.64 -0.71 -4.74
C HIS A 150 16.15 -0.45 -4.40
N ALA A 151 15.26 -1.45 -4.50
CA ALA A 151 13.84 -1.33 -4.21
C ALA A 151 13.53 -1.20 -2.69
N THR A 152 14.41 -1.70 -1.83
CA THR A 152 14.36 -1.57 -0.37
C THR A 152 15.77 -1.49 0.20
N PRO A 153 16.47 -0.35 0.03
CA PRO A 153 17.90 -0.24 0.28
C PRO A 153 18.19 -0.01 1.76
N MET A 154 17.95 -1.05 2.55
CA MET A 154 18.03 -1.02 4.02
C MET A 154 19.17 -1.88 4.59
N ILE A 155 19.83 -2.68 3.75
CA ILE A 155 20.93 -3.58 4.14
C ILE A 155 22.22 -3.06 3.50
N HIS A 156 23.26 -2.86 4.32
CA HIS A 156 24.58 -2.48 3.85
C HIS A 156 25.31 -3.69 3.30
N ARG A 157 25.59 -3.69 1.98
CA ARG A 157 26.12 -4.85 1.25
C ARG A 157 27.39 -5.43 1.86
N SER A 158 28.45 -4.63 1.96
CA SER A 158 29.76 -5.14 2.42
C SER A 158 29.72 -5.66 3.85
N ARG A 159 28.87 -5.07 4.70
CA ARG A 159 28.70 -5.52 6.09
C ARG A 159 27.93 -6.83 6.14
N TYR A 160 26.85 -6.94 5.36
CA TYR A 160 26.07 -8.17 5.27
C TYR A 160 26.92 -9.35 4.76
N GLU A 161 27.66 -9.16 3.66
CA GLU A 161 28.55 -10.18 3.09
C GLU A 161 29.60 -10.65 4.13
N THR A 162 30.25 -9.71 4.82
CA THR A 162 31.22 -10.03 5.89
C THR A 162 30.58 -10.79 7.06
N CYS A 163 29.37 -10.41 7.46
CA CYS A 163 28.64 -11.06 8.56
C CYS A 163 28.23 -12.50 8.21
N VAL A 164 27.85 -12.78 6.97
CA VAL A 164 27.50 -14.14 6.52
C VAL A 164 28.73 -15.06 6.57
N GLU A 165 29.90 -14.55 6.20
CA GLU A 165 31.18 -15.29 6.23
C GLU A 165 31.76 -15.50 7.64
N SER A 166 31.22 -14.80 8.65
CA SER A 166 31.73 -14.84 10.03
C SER A 166 31.25 -16.07 10.83
N SER A 167 31.96 -16.41 11.91
CA SER A 167 31.58 -17.50 12.83
C SER A 167 30.42 -17.10 13.76
N SER A 168 29.37 -17.93 13.79
CA SER A 168 28.06 -17.91 14.48
C SER A 168 27.53 -16.67 15.22
N ALA A 169 28.31 -15.97 16.05
CA ALA A 169 27.78 -14.91 16.92
C ALA A 169 27.40 -13.60 16.18
N THR A 170 27.97 -13.36 15.00
CA THR A 170 27.71 -12.16 14.17
C THR A 170 26.92 -12.47 12.89
N GLN A 171 26.50 -13.72 12.70
CA GLN A 171 25.78 -14.12 11.49
C GLN A 171 24.34 -13.60 11.49
N PRO A 172 23.82 -13.22 10.32
CA PRO A 172 22.40 -12.89 10.20
C PRO A 172 21.49 -14.05 10.57
N PRO A 173 20.32 -13.78 11.17
CA PRO A 173 19.36 -14.83 11.46
C PRO A 173 18.96 -15.52 10.15
N MET A 174 18.69 -16.83 10.23
CA MET A 174 18.42 -17.65 9.06
C MET A 174 17.23 -17.14 8.25
N CYS A 175 16.24 -16.53 8.91
CA CYS A 175 15.12 -15.88 8.23
C CYS A 175 15.56 -14.79 7.24
N LEU A 176 16.53 -13.95 7.63
CA LEU A 176 17.06 -12.89 6.78
C LEU A 176 17.91 -13.47 5.63
N GLN A 177 18.76 -14.45 5.92
CA GLN A 177 19.58 -15.12 4.90
C GLN A 177 18.73 -15.79 3.83
N CYS A 178 17.71 -16.55 4.25
CA CYS A 178 16.81 -17.26 3.35
C CYS A 178 16.00 -16.30 2.47
N ILE A 179 15.49 -15.18 3.00
CA ILE A 179 14.68 -14.26 2.18
C ILE A 179 15.51 -13.42 1.21
N VAL A 180 16.75 -13.07 1.58
CA VAL A 180 17.72 -12.45 0.67
C VAL A 180 17.99 -13.40 -0.50
N CYS A 181 18.30 -14.67 -0.20
CA CYS A 181 18.53 -15.70 -1.22
C CYS A 181 17.27 -15.96 -2.07
N ALA A 182 16.08 -16.08 -1.47
CA ALA A 182 14.82 -16.28 -2.17
C ALA A 182 14.53 -15.14 -3.17
N THR A 183 14.80 -13.90 -2.76
CA THR A 183 14.62 -12.72 -3.61
C THR A 183 15.65 -12.65 -4.73
N GLY A 184 16.90 -13.03 -4.47
CA GLY A 184 17.93 -13.15 -5.50
C GLY A 184 17.60 -14.24 -6.52
N ALA A 185 17.20 -15.42 -6.02
CA ALA A 185 16.80 -16.57 -6.81
C ALA A 185 15.69 -16.24 -7.81
N SER A 186 14.74 -15.36 -7.47
CA SER A 186 13.66 -14.99 -8.40
C SER A 186 14.14 -14.22 -9.64
N HIS A 187 15.41 -13.81 -9.70
CA HIS A 187 16.01 -13.06 -10.81
C HIS A 187 17.13 -13.83 -11.52
N GLY A 188 17.50 -15.02 -11.06
CA GLY A 188 18.47 -15.89 -11.72
C GLY A 188 17.77 -17.04 -12.44
N SER A 189 18.11 -17.27 -13.71
CA SER A 189 17.49 -18.34 -14.52
C SER A 189 17.72 -19.74 -13.94
N THR A 190 18.94 -20.01 -13.46
CA THR A 190 19.33 -21.32 -12.91
C THR A 190 18.72 -21.59 -11.54
N CYS A 191 18.62 -20.56 -10.69
CA CYS A 191 18.16 -20.68 -9.31
C CYS A 191 16.69 -20.31 -9.10
N GLN A 192 15.95 -19.88 -10.13
CA GLN A 192 14.53 -19.53 -10.06
C GLN A 192 13.65 -20.54 -9.30
N PRO A 193 13.80 -21.87 -9.49
CA PRO A 193 12.99 -22.87 -8.77
C PRO A 193 13.18 -22.82 -7.24
N LEU A 194 14.33 -22.34 -6.76
CA LEU A 194 14.66 -22.25 -5.32
C LEU A 194 13.97 -21.07 -4.63
N ALA A 195 13.47 -20.09 -5.39
CA ALA A 195 12.89 -18.87 -4.81
C ALA A 195 11.72 -19.13 -3.84
N MET A 196 10.79 -20.00 -4.22
CA MET A 196 9.61 -20.30 -3.38
C MET A 196 9.94 -21.19 -2.17
N PRO A 197 10.74 -22.27 -2.30
CA PRO A 197 11.25 -23.03 -1.15
C PRO A 197 11.98 -22.16 -0.12
N LEU A 198 12.94 -21.33 -0.56
CA LEU A 198 13.71 -20.45 0.33
C LEU A 198 12.82 -19.40 1.02
N TYR A 199 11.81 -18.87 0.33
CA TYR A 199 10.83 -17.97 0.94
C TYR A 199 10.04 -18.66 2.06
N ARG A 200 9.60 -19.91 1.86
CA ARG A 200 8.88 -20.69 2.89
C ARG A 200 9.77 -20.94 4.10
N GLN A 201 11.04 -21.30 3.86
CA GLN A 201 12.03 -21.49 4.91
C GLN A 201 12.30 -20.19 5.69
N ALA A 202 12.45 -19.06 4.99
CA ALA A 202 12.63 -17.76 5.62
C ALA A 202 11.48 -17.41 6.59
N ARG A 203 10.24 -17.68 6.15
CA ARG A 203 9.04 -17.47 6.95
C ARG A 203 8.98 -18.41 8.15
N ALA A 204 9.28 -19.70 7.96
CA ALA A 204 9.31 -20.68 9.04
C ALA A 204 10.32 -20.30 10.13
N TYR A 205 11.54 -19.88 9.76
CA TYR A 205 12.51 -19.38 10.73
C TYR A 205 12.02 -18.12 11.44
N ALA A 206 11.45 -17.16 10.71
CA ALA A 206 10.96 -15.91 11.31
C ALA A 206 9.81 -16.14 12.31
N GLU A 207 8.94 -17.11 12.04
CA GLU A 207 7.84 -17.51 12.94
C GLU A 207 8.38 -18.34 14.12
N ALA A 208 9.36 -19.21 13.91
CA ALA A 208 10.00 -19.96 15.00
C ALA A 208 10.75 -19.05 15.97
N ASP A 209 11.48 -18.05 15.48
CA ASP A 209 12.17 -17.07 16.31
C ASP A 209 11.19 -16.18 17.11
N GLU A 210 9.97 -15.95 16.62
CA GLU A 210 8.90 -15.23 17.34
C GLU A 210 8.31 -16.05 18.50
N MET A 211 8.30 -17.38 18.37
CA MET A 211 7.71 -18.32 19.33
C MET A 211 8.71 -18.86 20.37
N ASP A 212 9.89 -18.24 20.49
CA ASP A 212 10.90 -18.64 21.48
C ASP A 212 10.46 -18.28 22.91
N ASP A 213 9.79 -19.23 23.58
CA ASP A 213 9.24 -19.09 24.93
C ASP A 213 10.31 -18.83 26.00
N GLU A 214 11.58 -19.14 25.70
CA GLU A 214 12.69 -18.89 26.62
C GLU A 214 13.10 -17.40 26.67
N GLY A 215 12.55 -16.57 25.78
CA GLY A 215 12.84 -15.13 25.70
C GLY A 215 14.30 -14.81 25.38
N GLN A 216 15.07 -15.80 24.96
CA GLN A 216 16.50 -15.68 24.67
C GLN A 216 16.72 -15.06 23.28
N ARG A 217 15.80 -15.27 22.33
CA ARG A 217 15.77 -14.61 21.02
C ARG A 217 14.79 -13.43 20.99
N SER A 218 15.21 -12.29 21.55
CA SER A 218 14.50 -11.03 21.27
C SER A 218 14.67 -10.68 19.79
N PHE A 219 13.57 -10.43 19.06
CA PHE A 219 13.65 -9.93 17.68
C PHE A 219 14.44 -8.61 17.63
N ASP A 220 15.10 -8.39 16.50
CA ASP A 220 16.11 -7.35 16.33
C ASP A 220 15.93 -6.64 14.96
N LEU A 221 16.86 -5.76 14.59
CA LEU A 221 16.78 -5.07 13.29
C LEU A 221 16.70 -6.06 12.10
N ALA A 222 17.45 -7.16 12.16
CA ALA A 222 17.49 -8.15 11.08
C ALA A 222 16.14 -8.87 10.92
N HIS A 223 15.41 -9.12 12.01
CA HIS A 223 14.05 -9.66 11.95
C HIS A 223 13.06 -8.67 11.31
N VAL A 224 13.17 -7.37 11.62
CA VAL A 224 12.35 -6.34 10.95
C VAL A 224 12.61 -6.33 9.44
N GLN A 225 13.89 -6.32 9.06
CA GLN A 225 14.32 -6.36 7.66
C GLN A 225 13.84 -7.63 6.95
N ALA A 226 13.93 -8.80 7.61
CA ALA A 226 13.45 -10.07 7.07
C ALA A 226 11.94 -10.03 6.81
N TRP A 227 11.12 -9.61 7.78
CA TRP A 227 9.67 -9.52 7.60
C TRP A 227 9.26 -8.52 6.52
N LEU A 228 9.99 -7.41 6.35
CA LEU A 228 9.75 -6.48 5.25
C LEU A 228 10.08 -7.12 3.88
N LEU A 229 11.20 -7.83 3.76
CA LEU A 229 11.53 -8.55 2.53
C LEU A 229 10.53 -9.68 2.24
N ILE A 230 10.05 -10.39 3.25
CA ILE A 230 8.99 -11.41 3.16
C ILE A 230 7.72 -10.77 2.61
N ALA A 231 7.27 -9.65 3.18
CA ALA A 231 6.08 -8.92 2.71
C ALA A 231 6.22 -8.47 1.24
N ASN A 232 7.39 -7.97 0.86
CA ASN A 232 7.66 -7.56 -0.52
C ASN A 232 7.69 -8.73 -1.49
N PHE A 233 8.26 -9.88 -1.08
CA PHE A 233 8.25 -11.09 -1.88
C PHE A 233 6.80 -11.58 -2.11
N GLU A 234 6.01 -11.63 -1.04
CA GLU A 234 4.59 -12.00 -1.08
C GLU A 234 3.79 -11.07 -2.00
N ALA A 235 4.01 -9.75 -1.88
CA ALA A 235 3.38 -8.77 -2.74
C ALA A 235 3.74 -9.00 -4.22
N ARG A 236 5.00 -9.26 -4.56
CA ARG A 236 5.40 -9.58 -5.96
C ARG A 236 4.79 -10.87 -6.50
N LYS A 237 4.48 -11.84 -5.62
CA LYS A 237 3.80 -13.09 -5.98
C LYS A 237 2.27 -12.97 -5.99
N GLY A 238 1.71 -11.78 -5.73
CA GLY A 238 0.26 -11.56 -5.70
C GLY A 238 -0.43 -12.04 -4.41
N LEU A 239 0.33 -12.38 -3.38
CA LEU A 239 -0.18 -12.87 -2.09
C LEU A 239 -0.52 -11.68 -1.16
N PHE A 240 -1.36 -10.75 -1.61
CA PHE A 240 -1.52 -9.42 -1.01
C PHE A 240 -2.03 -9.42 0.43
N SER A 241 -3.01 -10.25 0.78
CA SER A 241 -3.50 -10.34 2.16
C SER A 241 -2.41 -10.85 3.10
N ARG A 242 -1.58 -11.79 2.63
CA ARG A 242 -0.43 -12.30 3.37
C ARG A 242 0.64 -11.23 3.53
N ALA A 243 0.96 -10.53 2.43
CA ALA A 243 1.91 -9.42 2.42
C ALA A 243 1.53 -8.31 3.39
N ALA A 244 0.24 -7.95 3.45
CA ALA A 244 -0.27 -6.94 4.38
C ALA A 244 -0.05 -7.32 5.86
N VAL A 245 -0.31 -8.59 6.21
CA VAL A 245 -0.06 -9.10 7.58
C VAL A 245 1.43 -9.15 7.89
N SER A 246 2.26 -9.65 6.97
CA SER A 246 3.72 -9.69 7.12
C SER A 246 4.30 -8.27 7.29
N LEU A 247 3.80 -7.29 6.53
CA LEU A 247 4.18 -5.89 6.67
C LEU A 247 3.75 -5.32 8.03
N ALA A 248 2.52 -5.59 8.47
CA ALA A 248 2.03 -5.14 9.77
C ALA A 248 2.89 -5.65 10.93
N ARG A 249 3.33 -6.91 10.86
CA ARG A 249 4.26 -7.50 11.83
C ARG A 249 5.60 -6.76 11.84
N SER A 250 6.20 -6.53 10.66
CA SER A 250 7.45 -5.77 10.54
C SER A 250 7.33 -4.34 11.09
N ILE A 251 6.24 -3.63 10.78
CA ILE A 251 5.97 -2.28 11.32
C ILE A 251 5.88 -2.30 12.84
N ARG A 252 5.16 -3.28 13.41
CA ARG A 252 5.01 -3.39 14.87
C ARG A 252 6.36 -3.65 15.55
N MET A 253 7.17 -4.56 15.01
CA MET A 253 8.52 -4.82 15.52
C MET A 253 9.39 -3.55 15.44
N ALA A 254 9.39 -2.83 14.31
CA ALA A 254 10.12 -1.57 14.15
C ALA A 254 9.69 -0.48 15.16
N GLN A 255 8.39 -0.42 15.48
CA GLN A 255 7.86 0.50 16.50
C GLN A 255 8.34 0.12 17.90
N MET A 256 8.37 -1.19 18.24
CA MET A 256 8.90 -1.69 19.51
C MET A 256 10.40 -1.41 19.65
N LEU A 257 11.15 -1.43 18.54
CA LEU A 257 12.55 -1.01 18.45
C LEU A 257 12.74 0.51 18.37
N ASN A 258 11.66 1.31 18.50
CA ASN A 258 11.68 2.77 18.45
C ASN A 258 12.27 3.39 17.17
N LEU A 259 12.30 2.67 16.04
CA LEU A 259 12.91 3.16 14.79
C LEU A 259 12.21 4.42 14.21
N HIS A 260 10.97 4.66 14.63
CA HIS A 260 10.16 5.82 14.25
C HIS A 260 10.57 7.12 14.95
N ARG A 261 11.34 7.02 16.04
CA ARG A 261 11.78 8.17 16.84
C ARG A 261 13.17 8.62 16.38
N GLY A 262 13.39 9.92 16.30
CA GLY A 262 14.73 10.48 16.17
C GLY A 262 15.50 10.30 17.47
N ARG A 263 16.83 10.13 17.39
CA ARG A 263 17.69 10.11 18.58
C ARG A 263 17.56 11.44 19.31
N ARG A 264 17.15 11.43 20.57
CA ARG A 264 17.19 12.62 21.44
C ARG A 264 18.59 12.73 22.04
N ASN A 265 19.06 13.97 22.22
CA ASN A 265 20.38 14.26 22.81
C ASN A 265 20.46 13.92 24.31
N ASP A 266 19.35 13.56 24.96
CA ASP A 266 19.35 13.14 26.36
C ASP A 266 19.76 11.66 26.47
N GLU A 267 20.99 11.47 26.93
CA GLU A 267 21.74 10.20 26.98
C GLU A 267 21.21 9.14 27.96
N THR A 268 19.94 9.20 28.40
CA THR A 268 19.43 8.32 29.47
C THR A 268 18.39 7.29 29.04
N GLU A 269 17.79 7.38 27.85
CA GLU A 269 16.87 6.34 27.37
C GLU A 269 17.09 5.98 25.90
N THR A 270 17.05 4.67 25.63
CA THR A 270 17.17 3.96 24.35
C THR A 270 18.61 3.59 23.95
N LEU A 271 19.09 2.49 24.55
CA LEU A 271 19.97 1.56 23.85
C LEU A 271 19.46 1.41 22.40
N PRO A 272 20.30 1.55 21.36
CA PRO A 272 19.83 1.25 20.02
C PRO A 272 19.41 -0.22 19.95
N PRO A 273 18.55 -0.57 18.99
CA PRO A 273 18.19 -1.96 18.76
C PRO A 273 19.45 -2.80 18.65
N ARG A 274 19.46 -3.95 19.33
CA ARG A 274 20.44 -5.00 19.04
C ARG A 274 20.36 -5.32 17.53
N GLY A 275 21.50 -5.50 16.90
CA GLY A 275 21.70 -5.70 15.46
C GLY A 275 23.19 -5.75 15.19
N PHE A 276 23.65 -6.17 14.00
CA PHE A 276 25.08 -6.49 13.80
C PHE A 276 26.02 -5.34 14.21
N GLY A 277 26.88 -5.57 15.20
CA GLY A 277 27.94 -4.63 15.59
C GLY A 277 27.63 -3.72 16.77
N SER A 278 28.56 -2.80 17.03
CA SER A 278 28.46 -1.86 18.15
C SER A 278 27.33 -0.85 17.91
N SER A 279 26.54 -0.61 18.96
CA SER A 279 25.53 0.45 19.10
C SER A 279 25.98 1.86 18.62
N ARG A 280 27.27 2.08 18.39
CA ARG A 280 27.88 3.36 17.97
C ARG A 280 28.29 3.41 16.49
N ASP A 281 28.15 2.32 15.73
CA ASP A 281 28.46 2.30 14.31
C ASP A 281 27.36 3.01 13.51
N TRP A 282 27.74 4.07 12.80
CA TRP A 282 26.82 4.90 12.02
C TRP A 282 26.11 4.12 10.93
N ILE A 283 26.75 3.10 10.34
CA ILE A 283 26.13 2.25 9.31
C ILE A 283 24.90 1.55 9.88
N VAL A 284 24.99 1.03 11.11
CA VAL A 284 23.88 0.35 11.79
C VAL A 284 22.72 1.32 12.06
N LEU A 285 23.04 2.55 12.46
CA LEU A 285 22.04 3.60 12.67
C LEU A 285 21.37 4.00 11.36
N GLU A 286 22.12 4.05 10.27
CA GLU A 286 21.58 4.35 8.94
C GLU A 286 20.74 3.18 8.39
N GLU A 287 21.10 1.92 8.65
CA GLU A 287 20.24 0.77 8.36
C GLU A 287 18.92 0.82 9.12
N CYS A 288 18.94 1.18 10.42
CA CYS A 288 17.74 1.42 11.22
C CYS A 288 16.85 2.48 10.56
N ARG A 289 17.44 3.62 10.20
CA ARG A 289 16.75 4.75 9.56
C ARG A 289 16.14 4.34 8.21
N ARG A 290 16.91 3.68 7.35
CA ARG A 290 16.48 3.21 6.03
C ARG A 290 15.39 2.14 6.15
N THR A 291 15.49 1.23 7.10
CA THR A 291 14.47 0.20 7.38
C THR A 291 13.15 0.86 7.74
N TRP A 292 13.16 1.84 8.66
CA TRP A 292 11.95 2.59 9.01
C TRP A 292 11.30 3.28 7.80
N TRP A 293 12.09 3.96 6.99
CA TRP A 293 11.55 4.67 5.83
C TRP A 293 11.09 3.75 4.69
N CYS A 294 11.70 2.57 4.55
CA CYS A 294 11.20 1.53 3.64
C CYS A 294 9.85 0.97 4.12
N LEU A 295 9.67 0.79 5.43
CA LEU A 295 8.37 0.43 6.02
C LEU A 295 7.32 1.51 5.79
N TYR A 296 7.68 2.78 6.05
CA TYR A 296 6.81 3.93 5.80
C TYR A 296 6.32 3.96 4.35
N VAL A 297 7.23 3.85 3.37
CA VAL A 297 6.87 3.83 1.95
C VAL A 297 5.94 2.65 1.63
N SER A 298 6.23 1.46 2.17
CA SER A 298 5.42 0.26 1.91
C SER A 298 3.99 0.39 2.49
N ASP A 299 3.84 0.95 3.69
CA ASP A 299 2.54 1.21 4.33
C ASP A 299 1.69 2.20 3.53
N ARG A 300 2.31 3.28 3.01
CA ARG A 300 1.64 4.30 2.20
C ARG A 300 1.17 3.75 0.85
N LEU A 301 2.00 2.92 0.21
CA LEU A 301 1.68 2.29 -1.06
C LEU A 301 0.63 1.17 -0.93
N LEU A 302 0.67 0.41 0.18
CA LEU A 302 -0.35 -0.59 0.49
C LEU A 302 -1.73 0.07 0.64
N PHE A 303 -1.83 1.16 1.41
CA PHE A 303 -3.07 1.93 1.52
C PHE A 303 -3.59 2.36 0.15
N ALA A 304 -2.72 2.96 -0.66
CA ALA A 304 -3.11 3.53 -1.94
C ALA A 304 -3.60 2.49 -2.97
N THR A 305 -3.20 1.22 -2.82
CA THR A 305 -3.55 0.15 -3.76
C THR A 305 -4.62 -0.80 -3.26
N SER A 306 -4.74 -1.00 -1.94
CA SER A 306 -5.70 -1.95 -1.35
C SER A 306 -6.88 -1.26 -0.64
N GLY A 307 -6.77 0.04 -0.35
CA GLY A 307 -7.73 0.76 0.49
C GLY A 307 -7.68 0.39 1.99
N LEU A 308 -6.77 -0.50 2.40
CA LEU A 308 -6.57 -0.83 3.81
C LEU A 308 -5.99 0.39 4.54
N PRO A 309 -6.49 0.73 5.76
CA PRO A 309 -5.94 1.83 6.54
C PRO A 309 -4.44 1.67 6.76
N SER A 310 -3.69 2.76 6.60
CA SER A 310 -2.28 2.79 6.96
C SER A 310 -2.09 2.56 8.46
N ILE A 311 -1.05 1.81 8.81
CA ILE A 311 -0.70 1.46 10.19
C ILE A 311 0.14 2.56 10.84
N ILE A 312 0.98 3.24 10.06
CA ILE A 312 1.88 4.26 10.58
C ILE A 312 1.15 5.59 10.66
N ASP A 313 1.02 6.12 11.87
CA ASP A 313 0.61 7.51 12.10
C ASP A 313 1.78 8.46 11.84
N SER A 314 1.64 9.33 10.84
CA SER A 314 2.69 10.29 10.47
C SER A 314 2.99 11.31 11.57
N THR A 315 2.07 11.56 12.51
CA THR A 315 2.29 12.52 13.62
C THR A 315 3.29 12.01 14.66
N GLN A 316 3.46 10.68 14.75
CA GLN A 316 4.39 10.02 15.67
C GLN A 316 5.78 9.81 15.05
N VAL A 317 6.00 10.22 13.80
CA VAL A 317 7.27 10.02 13.10
C VAL A 317 8.18 11.20 13.34
N HIS A 318 9.28 10.95 14.05
CA HIS A 318 10.30 11.95 14.37
C HIS A 318 11.69 11.58 13.85
N ALA A 319 11.83 10.45 13.18
CA ALA A 319 13.07 10.06 12.51
C ALA A 319 13.46 11.07 11.41
N SER A 320 14.76 11.34 11.28
CA SER A 320 15.30 12.08 10.13
C SER A 320 15.20 11.24 8.85
N LEU A 321 15.10 11.90 7.70
CA LEU A 321 15.07 11.24 6.39
C LEU A 321 16.39 10.50 6.09
N PRO A 322 16.39 9.49 5.21
CA PRO A 322 17.58 8.72 4.89
C PRO A 322 18.73 9.56 4.31
N ALA A 323 19.96 9.23 4.67
CA ALA A 323 21.16 9.84 4.10
C ALA A 323 21.35 9.43 2.64
N SER A 324 22.27 10.11 1.93
CA SER A 324 22.63 9.75 0.56
C SER A 324 23.17 8.30 0.48
N ASP A 325 23.01 7.66 -0.68
CA ASP A 325 23.57 6.33 -0.90
C ASP A 325 25.10 6.36 -0.86
N GLN A 326 25.73 7.47 -1.25
CA GLN A 326 27.18 7.65 -1.15
C GLN A 326 27.63 7.61 0.31
N ALA A 327 27.01 8.41 1.18
CA ALA A 327 27.30 8.41 2.62
C ALA A 327 27.10 7.03 3.23
N PHE A 328 25.99 6.36 2.89
CA PHE A 328 25.67 5.02 3.42
C PHE A 328 26.73 3.98 3.04
N GLN A 329 27.18 3.97 1.77
CA GLN A 329 28.19 3.02 1.30
C GLN A 329 29.60 3.33 1.81
N SER A 330 29.95 4.60 2.00
CA SER A 330 31.27 4.99 2.50
C SER A 330 31.37 4.98 4.02
N GLY A 331 30.25 4.79 4.73
CA GLY A 331 30.18 4.90 6.19
C GLY A 331 30.41 6.32 6.71
N CYS A 332 30.25 7.34 5.86
CA CYS A 332 30.46 8.73 6.23
C CYS A 332 29.17 9.34 6.79
N PRO A 333 29.15 9.84 8.04
CA PRO A 333 27.96 10.44 8.61
C PRO A 333 27.45 11.64 7.82
N GLU A 334 26.15 11.64 7.52
CA GLU A 334 25.43 12.75 6.89
C GLU A 334 24.25 13.14 7.77
N GLU A 335 24.16 14.42 8.10
CA GLU A 335 23.02 14.96 8.83
C GLU A 335 21.85 15.22 7.88
N THR A 336 20.65 14.83 8.29
CA THR A 336 19.45 14.96 7.48
C THR A 336 18.27 15.51 8.28
N SER A 337 17.35 16.16 7.58
CA SER A 337 16.15 16.76 8.14
C SER A 337 14.98 15.76 8.26
N THR A 338 13.98 16.09 9.08
CA THR A 338 12.73 15.29 9.18
C THR A 338 11.80 15.54 8.00
N LEU A 339 10.88 14.61 7.75
CA LEU A 339 9.87 14.72 6.68
C LEU A 339 9.10 16.05 6.73
N GLN A 340 8.62 16.45 7.91
CA GLN A 340 7.87 17.69 8.10
C GLN A 340 8.71 18.93 7.78
N ARG A 341 9.99 18.93 8.17
CA ARG A 341 10.90 20.04 7.87
C ARG A 341 11.20 20.17 6.39
N VAL A 342 11.34 19.06 5.66
CA VAL A 342 11.60 19.11 4.21
C VAL A 342 10.36 19.51 3.43
N LEU A 343 9.17 19.05 3.83
CA LEU A 343 7.90 19.44 3.17
C LEU A 343 7.60 20.95 3.31
N HIS A 344 8.00 21.57 4.41
CA HIS A 344 7.69 22.97 4.73
C HIS A 344 8.89 23.92 4.69
N GLY A 345 10.10 23.39 4.51
CA GLY A 345 11.36 24.13 4.64
C GLY A 345 12.02 24.48 3.30
N PRO A 346 12.96 25.43 3.31
CA PRO A 346 13.70 25.84 2.11
C PRO A 346 14.83 24.89 1.72
N ASP A 347 15.22 23.96 2.61
CA ASP A 347 16.32 23.02 2.41
C ASP A 347 15.86 21.83 1.55
N ARG A 348 16.55 21.60 0.43
CA ARG A 348 16.09 20.74 -0.68
C ARG A 348 17.05 19.62 -1.03
N ALA A 349 18.21 19.52 -0.37
CA ALA A 349 19.11 18.40 -0.58
C ALA A 349 18.48 17.14 0.03
N CYS A 350 18.12 16.19 -0.82
CA CYS A 350 17.49 14.94 -0.40
C CYS A 350 18.15 13.77 -1.12
N SER A 351 18.37 12.68 -0.39
CA SER A 351 18.72 11.39 -0.99
C SER A 351 17.57 10.88 -1.88
N LEU A 352 17.86 9.97 -2.81
CA LEU A 352 16.82 9.34 -3.63
C LEU A 352 15.76 8.62 -2.78
N LEU A 353 16.17 7.95 -1.70
CA LEU A 353 15.22 7.31 -0.81
C LEU A 353 14.34 8.35 -0.07
N ALA A 354 14.90 9.50 0.32
CA ALA A 354 14.11 10.60 0.87
C ALA A 354 13.10 11.16 -0.14
N LEU A 355 13.49 11.33 -1.41
CA LEU A 355 12.57 11.74 -2.49
C LEU A 355 11.45 10.71 -2.70
N ARG A 356 11.76 9.42 -2.60
CA ARG A 356 10.76 8.34 -2.66
C ARG A 356 9.78 8.37 -1.48
N VAL A 357 10.28 8.66 -0.27
CA VAL A 357 9.43 8.87 0.93
C VAL A 357 8.47 10.04 0.70
N LEU A 358 8.97 11.18 0.21
CA LEU A 358 8.15 12.36 -0.09
C LEU A 358 7.07 12.03 -1.13
N ALA A 359 7.45 11.40 -2.24
CA ALA A 359 6.52 10.99 -3.30
C ALA A 359 5.43 10.04 -2.77
N ALA A 360 5.78 9.05 -1.94
CA ALA A 360 4.82 8.12 -1.35
C ALA A 360 3.88 8.80 -0.34
N SER A 361 4.38 9.76 0.45
CA SER A 361 3.57 10.56 1.37
C SER A 361 2.52 11.39 0.63
N LEU A 362 2.93 12.09 -0.44
CA LEU A 362 2.04 12.88 -1.29
C LEU A 362 1.00 11.99 -1.98
N PHE A 363 1.42 10.85 -2.54
CA PHE A 363 0.51 9.91 -3.17
C PHE A 363 -0.57 9.41 -2.21
N HIS A 364 -0.18 9.00 -1.00
CA HIS A 364 -1.11 8.56 0.04
C HIS A 364 -2.11 9.65 0.43
N ARG A 365 -1.64 10.89 0.69
CA ARG A 365 -2.52 12.03 1.04
C ARG A 365 -3.54 12.32 -0.06
N THR A 366 -3.12 12.24 -1.33
CA THR A 366 -4.01 12.45 -2.47
C THR A 366 -5.08 11.38 -2.59
N VAL A 367 -4.71 10.11 -2.43
CA VAL A 367 -5.67 9.00 -2.48
C VAL A 367 -6.65 9.08 -1.31
N TYR A 368 -6.17 9.41 -0.11
CA TYR A 368 -7.02 9.66 1.06
C TYR A 368 -8.02 10.79 0.81
N LEU A 369 -7.55 11.95 0.32
CA LEU A 369 -8.40 13.10 -0.04
C LEU A 369 -9.49 12.71 -1.06
N SER A 370 -9.11 11.94 -2.08
CA SER A 370 -10.03 11.47 -3.12
C SER A 370 -11.08 10.49 -2.59
N GLY A 371 -10.74 9.69 -1.58
CA GLY A 371 -11.69 8.82 -0.88
C GLY A 371 -12.72 9.60 -0.07
N SER A 372 -12.30 10.65 0.65
CA SER A 372 -13.17 11.47 1.50
C SER A 372 -14.25 12.23 0.74
N ARG A 373 -14.03 12.56 -0.54
CA ARG A 373 -15.03 13.24 -1.38
C ARG A 373 -16.26 12.38 -1.72
N LYS A 374 -16.19 11.06 -1.55
CA LYS A 374 -17.31 10.14 -1.83
C LYS A 374 -18.35 10.10 -0.70
N THR A 375 -18.05 10.70 0.45
CA THR A 375 -18.94 10.75 1.61
C THR A 375 -19.35 12.20 1.87
N GLU A 376 -20.65 12.46 1.80
CA GLU A 376 -21.40 13.63 2.29
C GLU A 376 -21.98 14.59 1.24
N ASP A 377 -23.30 14.76 1.35
CA ASP A 377 -24.13 15.72 0.65
C ASP A 377 -23.74 17.16 1.04
N GLY A 378 -23.27 17.95 0.06
CA GLY A 378 -23.62 19.36 -0.10
C GLY A 378 -23.31 20.36 1.01
N ASP A 379 -22.21 20.22 1.76
CA ASP A 379 -21.79 21.25 2.73
C ASP A 379 -20.58 22.06 2.21
N ASN A 380 -20.77 23.36 1.97
CA ASN A 380 -19.78 24.26 1.34
C ASN A 380 -18.45 24.36 2.12
N ALA A 381 -18.46 24.09 3.43
CA ALA A 381 -17.25 24.10 4.26
C ALA A 381 -16.33 22.90 3.97
N ASN A 382 -16.89 21.77 3.54
CA ASN A 382 -16.11 20.58 3.17
C ASN A 382 -15.36 20.81 1.84
N ASP A 383 -15.95 21.60 0.94
CA ASP A 383 -15.33 21.98 -0.33
C ASP A 383 -14.13 22.92 -0.13
N GLU A 384 -14.21 23.92 0.76
CA GLU A 384 -13.07 24.82 1.05
C GLU A 384 -11.88 24.06 1.66
N ALA A 385 -12.14 23.17 2.62
CA ALA A 385 -11.12 22.32 3.23
C ALA A 385 -10.47 21.39 2.19
N TYR A 386 -11.27 20.78 1.31
CA TYR A 386 -10.78 19.96 0.21
C TYR A 386 -9.82 20.73 -0.71
N TRP A 387 -10.23 21.91 -1.19
CA TRP A 387 -9.40 22.71 -2.09
C TRP A 387 -8.15 23.27 -1.41
N GLY A 388 -8.23 23.58 -0.11
CA GLY A 388 -7.07 23.94 0.70
C GLY A 388 -6.02 22.83 0.76
N ILE A 389 -6.44 21.58 1.02
CA ILE A 389 -5.55 20.41 1.01
C ILE A 389 -5.02 20.15 -0.40
N HIS A 390 -5.87 20.22 -1.42
CA HIS A 390 -5.47 20.04 -2.82
C HIS A 390 -4.36 21.01 -3.22
N LYS A 391 -4.50 22.31 -2.92
CA LYS A 391 -3.49 23.33 -3.21
C LYS A 391 -2.20 23.11 -2.43
N THR A 392 -2.30 22.63 -1.19
CA THR A 392 -1.13 22.26 -0.37
C THR A 392 -0.32 21.15 -1.04
N ILE A 393 -1.00 20.09 -1.49
CA ILE A 393 -0.37 18.96 -2.20
C ILE A 393 0.26 19.44 -3.52
N GLU A 394 -0.40 20.31 -4.28
CA GLU A 394 0.12 20.87 -5.53
C GLU A 394 1.43 21.64 -5.31
N ASN A 395 1.49 22.50 -4.29
CA ASN A 395 2.71 23.23 -3.94
C ASN A 395 3.85 22.28 -3.52
N GLU A 396 3.54 21.27 -2.71
CA GLU A 396 4.52 20.28 -2.28
C GLU A 396 5.01 19.39 -3.45
N LEU A 397 4.16 19.11 -4.44
CA LEU A 397 4.53 18.41 -5.68
C LEU A 397 5.51 19.22 -6.53
N ILE A 398 5.31 20.54 -6.62
CA ILE A 398 6.24 21.45 -7.32
C ILE A 398 7.59 21.46 -6.59
N SER A 399 7.56 21.57 -5.27
CA SER A 399 8.77 21.50 -4.43
C SER A 399 9.51 20.19 -4.62
N LEU A 400 8.81 19.05 -4.58
CA LEU A 400 9.39 17.72 -4.81
C LEU A 400 10.06 17.61 -6.18
N GLN A 401 9.39 18.04 -7.25
CA GLN A 401 9.95 18.00 -8.60
C GLN A 401 11.21 18.87 -8.73
N SER A 402 11.23 20.03 -8.05
CA SER A 402 12.41 20.91 -8.02
C SER A 402 13.60 20.32 -7.25
N ALA A 403 13.32 19.49 -6.24
CA ALA A 403 14.32 18.86 -5.38
C ALA A 403 15.02 17.65 -6.04
N ILE A 404 14.52 17.14 -7.17
CA ILE A 404 15.16 16.04 -7.90
C ILE A 404 16.49 16.53 -8.51
N PRO A 405 17.63 15.90 -8.19
CA PRO A 405 18.93 16.24 -8.77
C PRO A 405 18.97 16.04 -10.28
N GLU A 406 19.76 16.85 -10.99
CA GLU A 406 19.84 16.83 -12.46
C GLU A 406 20.21 15.45 -13.03
N SER A 407 21.13 14.74 -12.37
CA SER A 407 21.54 13.38 -12.75
C SER A 407 20.40 12.37 -12.72
N PHE A 408 19.37 12.63 -11.92
CA PHE A 408 18.20 11.76 -11.78
C PHE A 408 16.96 12.29 -12.48
N ARG A 409 16.98 13.48 -13.09
CA ARG A 409 15.87 13.97 -13.93
C ARG A 409 15.83 13.20 -15.25
N LEU A 410 14.62 13.03 -15.79
CA LEU A 410 14.45 12.40 -17.11
C LEU A 410 14.99 13.33 -18.21
N PRO A 411 15.67 12.81 -19.25
CA PRO A 411 15.85 11.38 -19.57
C PRO A 411 17.03 10.69 -18.86
N HIS A 412 17.97 11.43 -18.24
CA HIS A 412 19.16 10.86 -17.59
C HIS A 412 18.83 9.81 -16.51
N GLY A 413 17.77 10.07 -15.73
CA GLY A 413 17.29 9.19 -14.68
C GLY A 413 16.70 7.84 -15.13
N LEU A 414 16.49 7.61 -16.44
CA LEU A 414 15.90 6.35 -16.95
C LEU A 414 16.74 5.12 -16.63
N LYS A 415 18.07 5.29 -16.46
CA LYS A 415 18.99 4.21 -16.08
C LYS A 415 18.87 3.80 -14.60
N CYS A 416 18.24 4.63 -13.77
CA CYS A 416 18.08 4.41 -12.35
C CYS A 416 16.64 4.01 -12.03
N GLN A 417 16.41 2.75 -11.65
CA GLN A 417 15.07 2.25 -11.35
C GLN A 417 14.38 3.00 -10.20
N GLN A 418 15.15 3.51 -9.21
CA GLN A 418 14.61 4.37 -8.15
C GLN A 418 14.11 5.71 -8.70
N SER A 419 14.87 6.34 -9.60
CA SER A 419 14.42 7.57 -10.25
C SER A 419 13.14 7.34 -11.06
N VAL A 420 13.10 6.27 -11.86
CA VAL A 420 11.89 5.89 -12.62
C VAL A 420 10.70 5.72 -11.68
N PHE A 421 10.89 4.99 -10.57
CA PHE A 421 9.83 4.78 -9.58
C PHE A 421 9.31 6.09 -8.98
N ILE A 422 10.20 7.02 -8.62
CA ILE A 422 9.83 8.34 -8.08
C ILE A 422 9.03 9.13 -9.11
N HIS A 423 9.49 9.20 -10.37
CA HIS A 423 8.78 9.93 -11.42
C HIS A 423 7.41 9.33 -11.70
N VAL A 424 7.30 8.01 -11.79
CA VAL A 424 6.01 7.31 -11.96
C VAL A 424 5.07 7.62 -10.79
N LEU A 425 5.57 7.61 -9.55
CA LEU A 425 4.76 7.89 -8.37
C LEU A 425 4.29 9.35 -8.30
N ILE A 426 5.13 10.31 -8.72
CA ILE A 426 4.75 11.72 -8.88
C ILE A 426 3.61 11.84 -9.91
N GLN A 427 3.75 11.21 -11.08
CA GLN A 427 2.69 11.26 -12.11
C GLN A 427 1.40 10.56 -11.63
N MET A 428 1.50 9.44 -10.89
CA MET A 428 0.35 8.78 -10.27
C MET A 428 -0.33 9.66 -9.21
N THR A 429 0.44 10.50 -8.52
CA THR A 429 -0.11 11.50 -7.58
C THR A 429 -0.89 12.57 -8.34
N ILE A 430 -0.34 13.12 -9.42
CA ILE A 430 -1.04 14.09 -10.28
C ILE A 430 -2.34 13.46 -10.83
N LEU A 431 -2.28 12.24 -11.36
CA LEU A 431 -3.46 11.53 -11.85
C LEU A 431 -4.53 11.37 -10.77
N SER A 432 -4.13 10.97 -9.56
CA SER A 432 -5.07 10.79 -8.45
C SER A 432 -5.67 12.11 -7.96
N LEU A 433 -4.93 13.21 -8.08
CA LEU A 433 -5.35 14.53 -7.64
C LEU A 433 -6.41 15.13 -8.59
N TYR A 434 -6.18 15.06 -9.90
CA TYR A 434 -7.04 15.74 -10.91
C TYR A 434 -8.10 14.84 -11.57
N LYS A 435 -8.02 13.51 -11.45
CA LYS A 435 -9.04 12.62 -12.04
C LYS A 435 -10.44 12.83 -11.43
N PRO A 436 -10.61 12.95 -10.09
CA PRO A 436 -11.92 13.24 -9.50
C PRO A 436 -12.45 14.64 -9.88
N THR A 437 -11.58 15.63 -10.01
CA THR A 437 -11.97 16.99 -10.40
C THR A 437 -12.50 17.01 -11.84
N MET A 438 -11.82 16.32 -12.76
CA MET A 438 -12.25 16.12 -14.15
C MET A 438 -13.66 15.49 -14.23
N GLN A 439 -13.91 14.42 -13.46
CA GLN A 439 -15.20 13.73 -13.47
C GLN A 439 -16.34 14.56 -12.86
N SER A 440 -16.06 15.31 -11.78
CA SER A 440 -17.06 16.19 -11.16
C SER A 440 -17.49 17.34 -12.08
N ALA A 441 -16.60 17.80 -12.96
CA ALA A 441 -16.91 18.87 -13.90
C ALA A 441 -17.84 18.40 -15.04
N GLN A 442 -17.75 17.13 -15.44
CA GLN A 442 -18.61 16.55 -16.47
C GLN A 442 -20.06 16.32 -15.98
N GLY A 443 -20.28 16.22 -14.66
CA GLY A 443 -21.59 15.92 -14.05
C GLY A 443 -22.36 17.10 -13.42
N GLY A 444 -21.83 18.34 -13.43
CA GLY A 444 -22.37 19.49 -12.67
C GLY A 444 -22.57 20.81 -13.46
N ASN A 445 -23.25 21.77 -12.82
CA ASN A 445 -23.74 23.03 -13.40
C ASN A 445 -22.67 23.82 -14.19
N ARG A 446 -22.94 24.07 -15.48
CA ARG A 446 -21.94 24.31 -16.56
C ARG A 446 -21.05 25.56 -16.46
N ARG A 447 -21.32 26.54 -15.57
CA ARG A 447 -20.61 27.85 -15.59
C ARG A 447 -19.33 27.91 -14.74
N ASN A 448 -19.25 27.19 -13.61
CA ASN A 448 -18.00 27.04 -12.84
C ASN A 448 -17.20 25.78 -13.22
N SER A 449 -17.82 24.88 -13.99
CA SER A 449 -17.26 23.61 -14.43
C SER A 449 -16.09 23.77 -15.42
N SER A 450 -16.12 24.76 -16.31
CA SER A 450 -15.11 24.91 -17.38
C SER A 450 -13.74 25.45 -16.93
N TYR A 451 -13.69 26.31 -15.90
CA TYR A 451 -12.43 26.90 -15.41
C TYR A 451 -11.52 25.87 -14.73
N ILE A 452 -12.11 24.86 -14.08
CA ILE A 452 -11.37 23.80 -13.37
C ILE A 452 -11.19 22.56 -14.26
N ALA A 453 -12.16 22.25 -15.14
CA ALA A 453 -12.11 21.09 -16.03
C ALA A 453 -10.93 21.14 -17.00
N ASN A 454 -10.77 22.24 -17.75
CA ASN A 454 -9.77 22.31 -18.82
C ASN A 454 -8.33 22.17 -18.30
N PRO A 455 -7.93 22.88 -17.22
CA PRO A 455 -6.64 22.63 -16.59
C PRO A 455 -6.51 21.20 -16.08
N SER A 456 -7.53 20.64 -15.42
CA SER A 456 -7.49 19.27 -14.89
C SER A 456 -7.26 18.23 -16.00
N CYS A 457 -7.96 18.34 -17.14
CA CYS A 457 -7.76 17.47 -18.30
C CYS A 457 -6.32 17.55 -18.83
N LYS A 458 -5.75 18.76 -18.89
CA LYS A 458 -4.35 18.96 -19.33
C LYS A 458 -3.35 18.30 -18.37
N HIS A 459 -3.55 18.43 -17.05
CA HIS A 459 -2.70 17.77 -16.06
C HIS A 459 -2.77 16.25 -16.17
N VAL A 460 -3.98 15.69 -16.32
CA VAL A 460 -4.20 14.25 -16.52
C VAL A 460 -3.54 13.77 -17.83
N GLY A 461 -3.76 14.47 -18.95
CA GLY A 461 -3.18 14.13 -20.24
C GLY A 461 -1.65 14.17 -20.24
N ASN A 462 -1.05 15.19 -19.61
CA ASN A 462 0.40 15.30 -19.45
C ASN A 462 0.97 14.18 -18.59
N ALA A 463 0.33 13.85 -17.46
CA ALA A 463 0.78 12.78 -16.58
C ALA A 463 0.69 11.40 -17.27
N VAL A 464 -0.39 11.14 -18.00
CA VAL A 464 -0.54 9.95 -18.86
C VAL A 464 0.60 9.86 -19.87
N LEU A 465 0.86 10.95 -20.61
CA LEU A 465 1.90 10.98 -21.63
C LEU A 465 3.29 10.77 -21.03
N HIS A 466 3.59 11.39 -19.89
CA HIS A 466 4.86 11.20 -19.19
C HIS A 466 5.07 9.73 -18.80
N ILE A 467 4.08 9.06 -18.21
CA ILE A 467 4.21 7.63 -17.85
C ILE A 467 4.41 6.79 -19.12
N VAL A 468 3.62 7.01 -20.18
CA VAL A 468 3.79 6.28 -21.45
C VAL A 468 5.20 6.46 -22.01
N ASN A 469 5.71 7.70 -22.03
CA ASN A 469 7.03 8.00 -22.56
C ASN A 469 8.16 7.40 -21.71
N ILE A 470 8.03 7.43 -20.38
CA ILE A 470 8.97 6.73 -19.49
C ILE A 470 9.07 5.27 -19.92
N PHE A 471 7.95 4.54 -19.97
CA PHE A 471 7.99 3.11 -20.32
C PHE A 471 8.40 2.84 -21.77
N LYS A 472 8.09 3.72 -22.73
CA LYS A 472 8.58 3.58 -24.11
C LYS A 472 10.09 3.79 -24.24
N SER A 473 10.69 4.59 -23.36
CA SER A 473 12.12 4.93 -23.39
C SER A 473 12.99 4.05 -22.48
N MET A 474 12.40 3.14 -21.71
CA MET A 474 13.16 2.22 -20.85
C MET A 474 13.74 1.04 -21.64
N GLU A 475 15.01 0.74 -21.38
CA GLU A 475 15.67 -0.46 -21.94
C GLU A 475 15.14 -1.74 -21.31
N ASP A 476 14.88 -1.73 -19.99
CA ASP A 476 14.40 -2.90 -19.23
C ASP A 476 13.06 -2.64 -18.54
N ILE A 477 12.00 -2.63 -19.36
CA ILE A 477 10.61 -2.49 -18.90
C ILE A 477 10.20 -3.67 -18.01
N ASN A 478 10.69 -4.88 -18.30
CA ASN A 478 10.24 -6.09 -17.61
C ASN A 478 10.63 -6.07 -16.14
N THR A 479 11.87 -5.68 -15.82
CA THR A 479 12.32 -5.58 -14.43
C THR A 479 11.52 -4.50 -13.67
N ALA A 480 11.21 -3.37 -14.30
CA ALA A 480 10.35 -2.35 -13.70
C ALA A 480 8.95 -2.91 -13.39
N LEU A 481 8.33 -3.60 -14.34
CA LEU A 481 6.98 -4.17 -14.17
C LEU A 481 6.91 -5.34 -13.20
N GLN A 482 8.04 -5.89 -12.73
CA GLN A 482 8.02 -6.80 -11.57
C GLN A 482 7.63 -6.09 -10.27
N ASN A 483 7.71 -4.75 -10.22
CA ASN A 483 7.16 -3.96 -9.12
C ASN A 483 5.62 -3.81 -9.29
N PRO A 484 4.80 -4.31 -8.34
CA PRO A 484 3.34 -4.23 -8.42
C PRO A 484 2.79 -2.81 -8.61
N ILE A 485 3.43 -1.80 -8.02
CA ILE A 485 3.00 -0.41 -8.11
C ILE A 485 3.25 0.15 -9.52
N GLN A 486 4.36 -0.20 -10.15
CA GLN A 486 4.63 0.21 -11.53
C GLN A 486 3.70 -0.49 -12.52
N SER A 487 3.42 -1.79 -12.31
CA SER A 487 2.39 -2.51 -13.06
C SER A 487 1.00 -1.88 -12.90
N TYR A 488 0.62 -1.52 -11.67
CA TYR A 488 -0.63 -0.81 -11.40
C TYR A 488 -0.68 0.58 -12.07
N ALA A 489 0.43 1.32 -12.08
CA ALA A 489 0.50 2.62 -12.76
C ALA A 489 0.29 2.48 -14.27
N VAL A 490 0.96 1.51 -14.90
CA VAL A 490 0.78 1.21 -16.34
C VAL A 490 -0.66 0.83 -16.65
N HIS A 491 -1.26 -0.04 -15.83
CA HIS A 491 -2.65 -0.44 -15.99
C HIS A 491 -3.60 0.76 -15.84
N THR A 492 -3.40 1.59 -14.83
CA THR A 492 -4.23 2.79 -14.59
C THR A 492 -4.15 3.76 -15.76
N VAL A 493 -2.96 3.99 -16.31
CA VAL A 493 -2.76 4.86 -17.48
C VAL A 493 -3.43 4.29 -18.72
N ALA A 494 -3.31 2.98 -18.96
CA ALA A 494 -3.99 2.32 -20.07
C ALA A 494 -5.52 2.46 -19.97
N LEU A 495 -6.11 2.31 -18.78
CA LEU A 495 -7.54 2.53 -18.57
C LEU A 495 -7.96 3.98 -18.83
N VAL A 496 -7.14 4.97 -18.45
CA VAL A 496 -7.44 6.39 -18.74
C VAL A 496 -7.38 6.66 -20.24
N LEU A 497 -6.38 6.11 -20.94
CA LEU A 497 -6.26 6.20 -22.40
C LEU A 497 -7.46 5.58 -23.13
N LEU A 498 -7.99 4.47 -22.61
CA LEU A 498 -9.14 3.78 -23.19
C LEU A 498 -10.50 4.37 -22.80
N SER A 499 -10.52 5.32 -21.86
CA SER A 499 -11.74 6.02 -21.45
C SER A 499 -12.13 7.09 -22.47
N ASN A 500 -13.42 7.46 -22.53
CA ASN A 500 -13.93 8.54 -23.39
C ASN A 500 -13.53 9.96 -22.92
N SER A 501 -12.50 10.07 -22.07
CA SER A 501 -12.05 11.34 -21.52
C SER A 501 -11.24 12.12 -22.57
N ASP A 502 -11.58 13.39 -22.76
CA ASP A 502 -10.77 14.31 -23.56
C ASP A 502 -9.53 14.73 -22.76
N ILE A 503 -8.41 14.09 -23.10
CA ILE A 503 -7.09 14.33 -22.53
C ILE A 503 -6.13 14.97 -23.54
N GLY A 504 -6.67 15.59 -24.61
CA GLY A 504 -5.87 16.32 -25.61
C GLY A 504 -5.01 15.45 -26.52
N GLN A 505 -5.40 14.19 -26.74
CA GLN A 505 -4.73 13.26 -27.66
C GLN A 505 -5.71 12.72 -28.70
N GLU A 506 -5.22 12.48 -29.91
CA GLU A 506 -5.98 11.78 -30.94
C GLU A 506 -6.30 10.34 -30.51
N GLU A 507 -7.51 9.88 -30.82
CA GLU A 507 -7.99 8.59 -30.33
C GLU A 507 -7.15 7.42 -30.82
N ALA A 508 -6.65 7.49 -32.07
CA ALA A 508 -5.74 6.50 -32.62
C ALA A 508 -4.42 6.39 -31.81
N SER A 509 -3.88 7.53 -31.37
CA SER A 509 -2.66 7.58 -30.55
C SER A 509 -2.90 7.02 -29.14
N LYS A 510 -4.06 7.29 -28.56
CA LYS A 510 -4.45 6.73 -27.26
C LYS A 510 -4.52 5.19 -27.31
N VAL A 511 -5.23 4.65 -28.30
CA VAL A 511 -5.38 3.21 -28.50
C VAL A 511 -4.03 2.55 -28.77
N ALA A 512 -3.18 3.15 -29.61
CA ALA A 512 -1.83 2.65 -29.88
C ALA A 512 -0.97 2.58 -28.61
N SER A 513 -1.02 3.62 -27.77
CA SER A 513 -0.29 3.65 -26.50
C SER A 513 -0.85 2.64 -25.49
N ALA A 514 -2.17 2.48 -25.40
CA ALA A 514 -2.79 1.45 -24.56
C ALA A 514 -2.41 0.03 -25.00
N LYS A 515 -2.41 -0.27 -26.31
CA LYS A 515 -1.96 -1.55 -26.88
C LYS A 515 -0.48 -1.81 -26.58
N PHE A 516 0.39 -0.79 -26.63
CA PHE A 516 1.79 -0.91 -26.20
C PHE A 516 1.90 -1.31 -24.72
N LEU A 517 1.22 -0.58 -23.83
CA LEU A 517 1.26 -0.83 -22.39
C LEU A 517 0.74 -2.23 -22.03
N GLN A 518 -0.35 -2.69 -22.67
CA GLN A 518 -0.89 -4.03 -22.47
C GLN A 518 0.12 -5.13 -22.87
N ARG A 519 0.81 -4.98 -24.01
CA ARG A 519 1.83 -5.94 -24.46
C ARG A 519 3.02 -5.99 -23.50
N SER A 520 3.45 -4.84 -22.99
CA SER A 520 4.53 -4.75 -22.00
C SER A 520 4.16 -5.47 -20.71
N LEU A 521 2.94 -5.28 -20.19
CA LEU A 521 2.43 -6.03 -19.03
C LEU A 521 2.37 -7.54 -19.31
N ARG A 522 1.90 -7.94 -20.50
CA ARG A 522 1.82 -9.36 -20.89
C ARG A 522 3.20 -10.02 -20.93
N GLN A 523 4.21 -9.32 -21.45
CA GLN A 523 5.59 -9.80 -21.47
C GLN A 523 6.17 -9.95 -20.06
N ALA A 524 5.97 -8.96 -19.18
CA ALA A 524 6.34 -9.05 -17.77
C ALA A 524 5.56 -10.14 -17.01
N GLY A 525 4.35 -10.46 -17.49
CA GLY A 525 3.46 -11.51 -17.00
C GLY A 525 4.09 -12.91 -16.98
N LYS A 526 5.13 -13.16 -17.77
CA LYS A 526 5.90 -14.41 -17.76
C LYS A 526 6.54 -14.71 -16.40
N THR A 527 6.88 -13.67 -15.63
CA THR A 527 7.54 -13.79 -14.32
C THR A 527 6.75 -13.14 -13.18
N SER A 528 5.74 -12.33 -13.50
CA SER A 528 4.93 -11.58 -12.54
C SER A 528 3.43 -11.93 -12.71
N PRO A 529 2.82 -12.66 -11.76
CA PRO A 529 1.40 -13.01 -11.86
C PRO A 529 0.50 -11.77 -11.87
N ILE A 530 0.95 -10.67 -11.26
CA ILE A 530 0.21 -9.41 -11.21
C ILE A 530 0.20 -8.74 -12.58
N ALA A 531 1.36 -8.66 -13.24
CA ALA A 531 1.45 -8.08 -14.57
C ALA A 531 0.61 -8.88 -15.57
N LEU A 532 0.58 -10.21 -15.44
CA LEU A 532 -0.26 -11.09 -16.25
C LEU A 532 -1.75 -10.76 -16.06
N SER A 533 -2.24 -10.77 -14.82
CA SER A 533 -3.65 -10.47 -14.53
C SER A 533 -4.07 -9.07 -15.02
N LEU A 534 -3.23 -8.05 -14.81
CA LEU A 534 -3.51 -6.69 -15.30
C LEU A 534 -3.50 -6.60 -16.83
N SER A 535 -2.70 -7.43 -17.51
CA SER A 535 -2.67 -7.49 -18.98
C SER A 535 -3.94 -8.12 -19.57
N GLU A 536 -4.46 -9.17 -18.93
CA GLU A 536 -5.69 -9.86 -19.33
C GLU A 536 -6.91 -8.94 -19.17
N GLN A 537 -6.97 -8.18 -18.07
CA GLN A 537 -8.02 -7.18 -17.86
C GLN A 537 -8.02 -6.09 -18.95
N LEU A 538 -6.83 -5.63 -19.38
CA LEU A 538 -6.73 -4.66 -20.48
C LEU A 538 -7.08 -5.27 -21.83
N GLU A 539 -6.78 -6.54 -22.05
CA GLU A 539 -7.13 -7.27 -23.27
C GLU A 539 -8.65 -7.35 -23.44
N MET A 540 -9.39 -7.68 -22.38
CA MET A 540 -10.86 -7.64 -22.39
C MET A 540 -11.39 -6.25 -22.70
N LYS A 541 -10.85 -5.19 -22.07
CA LYS A 541 -11.26 -3.81 -22.33
C LYS A 541 -10.98 -3.32 -23.75
N LEU A 542 -9.90 -3.80 -24.36
CA LEU A 542 -9.58 -3.51 -25.75
C LEU A 542 -10.52 -4.25 -26.70
N ALA A 543 -10.86 -5.52 -26.40
CA ALA A 543 -11.78 -6.31 -27.20
C ALA A 543 -13.22 -5.75 -27.18
N ASP A 544 -13.72 -5.35 -26.01
CA ASP A 544 -15.03 -4.69 -25.86
C ASP A 544 -15.13 -3.45 -26.76
N ARG A 545 -14.01 -2.74 -26.92
CA ARG A 545 -13.93 -1.50 -27.69
C ARG A 545 -13.83 -1.76 -29.19
N ASP A 546 -13.04 -2.74 -29.61
CA ASP A 546 -12.90 -3.15 -31.02
C ASP A 546 -14.20 -3.82 -31.54
N GLY A 547 -15.06 -4.36 -30.66
CA GLY A 547 -16.39 -4.88 -31.02
C GLY A 547 -17.52 -3.83 -31.09
N LEU A 548 -17.24 -2.59 -30.67
CA LEU A 548 -18.18 -1.44 -30.75
C LEU A 548 -17.88 -0.49 -31.92
N SER A 549 -16.76 -0.70 -32.63
CA SER A 549 -16.34 0.00 -33.85
C SER A 549 -16.66 -0.82 -35.09
#